data_AF-A0A6G3UAS8-F1
#
_entry.id   AF-A0A6G3UAS8-F1
#
_cell.length_a   1.000
_cell.length_b   1.000
_cell.length_c   1.000
_cell.angle_alpha   90.00
_cell.angle_beta   90.00
_cell.angle_gamma   90.00
#
_symmetry.space_group_name_H-M   'P 1'
#
loop_
_entity.id
_entity.type
_entity.pdbx_description
1 polymer ?
#
loop_
_entity_poly.entity_id
_entity_poly.type
_entity_poly.pdbx_seq_one_letter_code
_entity_poly.pdbx_strand_id
1 'polypeptide(L)'
;MGAVKTKRMPRAVREQQMLDAAVRTFGQRGYMAASMDEIAELAGVSKPLVYLYLNSKEDLFTACIRREAQALTEAVRAGARPGLPADRQLWSGLTAFFAHTARHPDGWAVLHLQARTHGEVFAAEVAAMRAEIVAFVTQLILAAAREAHRDPDLPEREVSGLAEALVGAAESLADWANATPGATARQAAATLMNFAWAGLGNLMTGAVWSPPEEEGGDAGDGDEGGPRQAGRTSPVR
;
A
#
# COMPACT_ATOMS: atom_id res chain seq x y z
N MET A 1 21.76 -51.44 -18.84
CA MET A 1 20.90 -50.39 -18.27
C MET A 1 21.47 -49.04 -18.70
N GLY A 2 20.78 -48.32 -19.58
CA GLY A 2 21.24 -47.03 -20.10
C GLY A 2 21.14 -45.95 -19.03
N ALA A 3 22.24 -45.25 -18.79
CA ALA A 3 22.26 -44.07 -17.93
C ALA A 3 21.26 -43.04 -18.47
N VAL A 4 20.23 -42.73 -17.68
CA VAL A 4 19.33 -41.61 -17.95
C VAL A 4 20.19 -40.35 -17.93
N LYS A 5 20.46 -39.77 -19.11
CA LYS A 5 21.11 -38.46 -19.23
C LYS A 5 20.16 -37.43 -18.64
N THR A 6 20.34 -37.10 -17.37
CA THR A 6 19.59 -36.04 -16.70
C THR A 6 19.80 -34.75 -17.48
N LYS A 7 18.77 -34.31 -18.20
CA LYS A 7 18.80 -33.10 -19.03
C LYS A 7 19.17 -31.94 -18.12
N ARG A 8 20.35 -31.35 -18.33
CA ARG A 8 20.89 -30.24 -17.52
C ARG A 8 19.84 -29.13 -17.48
N MET A 9 19.31 -28.83 -16.29
CA MET A 9 18.29 -27.78 -16.16
C MET A 9 18.81 -26.47 -16.76
N PRO A 10 17.97 -25.73 -17.51
CA PRO A 10 18.33 -24.41 -18.02
C PRO A 10 18.74 -23.47 -16.89
N ARG A 11 19.70 -22.58 -17.17
CA ARG A 11 20.23 -21.60 -16.21
C ARG A 11 19.12 -20.83 -15.49
N ALA A 12 18.17 -20.29 -16.26
CA ALA A 12 17.06 -19.49 -15.73
C ALA A 12 16.15 -20.27 -14.77
N VAL A 13 15.84 -21.54 -15.07
CA VAL A 13 15.01 -22.37 -14.18
C VAL A 13 15.71 -22.63 -12.86
N ARG A 14 17.03 -22.83 -12.91
CA ARG A 14 17.84 -23.03 -11.71
C ARG A 14 17.93 -21.75 -10.87
N GLU A 15 18.06 -20.60 -11.52
CA GLU A 15 18.07 -19.31 -10.85
C GLU A 15 16.73 -19.04 -10.14
N GLN A 16 15.60 -19.32 -10.78
CA GLN A 16 14.28 -19.24 -10.15
C GLN A 16 14.15 -20.17 -8.94
N GLN A 17 14.63 -21.42 -9.04
CA GLN A 17 14.64 -22.35 -7.91
C GLN A 17 15.44 -21.82 -6.71
N MET A 18 16.57 -21.16 -6.94
CA MET A 18 17.37 -20.56 -5.87
C MET A 18 16.66 -19.34 -5.27
N LEU A 19 16.02 -18.51 -6.09
CA LEU A 19 15.23 -17.36 -5.62
C LEU A 19 14.00 -17.81 -4.81
N ASP A 20 13.33 -18.90 -5.21
CA ASP A 20 12.19 -19.46 -4.46
C ASP A 20 12.60 -19.91 -3.06
N ALA A 21 13.71 -20.65 -2.97
CA ALA A 21 14.27 -21.06 -1.69
C ALA A 21 14.72 -19.86 -0.85
N ALA A 22 15.32 -18.85 -1.47
CA ALA A 22 15.75 -17.63 -0.80
C ALA A 22 14.56 -16.85 -0.23
N VAL A 23 13.52 -16.58 -1.02
CA VAL A 23 12.31 -15.88 -0.55
C VAL A 23 11.66 -16.60 0.61
N ARG A 24 11.51 -17.93 0.54
CA ARG A 24 10.98 -18.72 1.65
C ARG A 24 11.85 -18.60 2.90
N THR A 25 13.17 -18.71 2.76
CA THR A 25 14.09 -18.66 3.90
C THR A 25 14.10 -17.27 4.55
N PHE A 26 14.20 -16.22 3.74
CA PHE A 26 14.19 -14.84 4.22
C PHE A 26 12.84 -14.41 4.78
N GLY A 27 11.73 -14.82 4.17
CA GLY A 27 10.39 -14.51 4.68
C GLY A 27 10.13 -15.14 6.05
N GLN A 28 10.62 -16.35 6.28
CA GLN A 28 10.38 -17.10 7.52
C GLN A 28 11.35 -16.74 8.65
N ARG A 29 12.62 -16.45 8.33
CA ARG A 29 13.68 -16.23 9.34
C ARG A 29 14.12 -14.78 9.46
N GLY A 30 13.78 -13.96 8.47
CA GLY A 30 14.34 -12.61 8.32
C GLY A 30 15.73 -12.61 7.71
N TYR A 31 16.17 -11.43 7.27
CA TYR A 31 17.45 -11.27 6.57
C TYR A 31 18.63 -11.70 7.44
N MET A 32 18.70 -11.26 8.70
CA MET A 32 19.86 -11.52 9.56
C MET A 32 20.05 -13.01 9.89
N ALA A 33 18.97 -13.71 10.26
CA ALA A 33 19.05 -15.09 10.73
C ALA A 33 19.12 -16.14 9.59
N ALA A 34 18.72 -15.79 8.37
CA ALA A 34 18.86 -16.67 7.21
C ALA A 34 20.34 -16.89 6.84
N SER A 35 20.70 -18.09 6.39
CA SER A 35 22.05 -18.38 5.90
C SER A 35 22.06 -18.85 4.44
N MET A 36 23.19 -18.62 3.75
CA MET A 36 23.39 -19.12 2.39
C MET A 36 23.43 -20.66 2.32
N ASP A 37 23.80 -21.32 3.42
CA ASP A 37 23.81 -22.78 3.52
C ASP A 37 22.39 -23.34 3.51
N GLU A 38 21.50 -22.79 4.34
CA GLU A 38 20.09 -23.19 4.40
C GLU A 38 19.38 -22.96 3.06
N ILE A 39 19.69 -21.85 2.39
CA ILE A 39 19.12 -21.55 1.07
C ILE A 39 19.59 -22.58 0.03
N ALA A 40 20.88 -22.91 0.03
CA ALA A 40 21.43 -23.91 -0.89
C ALA A 40 20.81 -25.30 -0.66
N GLU A 41 20.68 -25.69 0.61
CA GLU A 41 20.03 -26.95 1.02
C GLU A 41 18.57 -26.99 0.56
N LEU A 42 17.80 -25.95 0.85
CA LEU A 42 16.40 -25.85 0.46
C LEU A 42 16.22 -25.82 -1.08
N ALA A 43 17.14 -25.17 -1.79
CA ALA A 43 17.15 -25.15 -3.25
C ALA A 43 17.65 -26.47 -3.88
N GLY A 44 18.18 -27.42 -3.09
CA GLY A 44 18.75 -28.66 -3.60
C GLY A 44 20.00 -28.45 -4.47
N VAL A 45 20.78 -27.41 -4.18
CA VAL A 45 22.02 -27.07 -4.90
C VAL A 45 23.20 -26.94 -3.94
N SER A 46 24.42 -26.94 -4.47
CA SER A 46 25.60 -26.69 -3.64
C SER A 46 25.75 -25.20 -3.33
N LYS A 47 26.27 -24.88 -2.14
CA LYS A 47 26.55 -23.48 -1.74
C LYS A 47 27.39 -22.72 -2.79
N PRO A 48 28.50 -23.27 -3.35
CA PRO A 48 29.26 -22.57 -4.39
C PRO A 48 28.44 -22.24 -5.64
N LEU A 49 27.41 -23.04 -5.95
CA LEU A 49 26.53 -22.77 -7.08
C LEU A 49 25.62 -21.56 -6.83
N VAL A 50 25.15 -21.37 -5.60
CA VAL A 50 24.40 -20.16 -5.22
C VAL A 50 25.28 -18.92 -5.37
N TYR A 51 26.50 -18.95 -4.84
CA TYR A 51 27.46 -17.84 -4.98
C TYR A 51 27.83 -17.55 -6.43
N LEU A 52 27.93 -18.56 -7.29
CA LEU A 52 28.20 -18.36 -8.72
C LEU A 52 27.10 -17.58 -9.44
N TYR A 53 25.84 -17.69 -8.99
CA TYR A 53 24.72 -17.01 -9.63
C TYR A 53 24.43 -15.66 -8.98
N LEU A 54 24.54 -15.60 -7.65
CA LEU A 54 23.95 -14.53 -6.84
C LEU A 54 24.98 -13.82 -5.96
N ASN A 55 26.28 -14.07 -6.16
CA ASN A 55 27.46 -13.38 -5.58
C ASN A 55 27.55 -13.29 -4.05
N SER A 56 26.55 -12.75 -3.38
CA SER A 56 26.49 -12.53 -1.95
C SER A 56 25.06 -12.71 -1.40
N LYS A 57 24.93 -12.74 -0.07
CA LYS A 57 23.61 -12.78 0.58
C LYS A 57 22.81 -11.50 0.35
N GLU A 58 23.49 -10.36 0.28
CA GLU A 58 22.91 -9.05 0.01
C GLU A 58 22.37 -8.96 -1.43
N ASP A 59 23.15 -9.39 -2.41
CA ASP A 59 22.74 -9.46 -3.81
C ASP A 59 21.55 -10.40 -4.00
N LEU A 60 21.58 -11.57 -3.35
CA LEU A 60 20.48 -12.52 -3.36
C LEU A 60 19.20 -11.93 -2.74
N PHE A 61 19.32 -11.24 -1.60
CA PHE A 61 18.17 -10.61 -0.96
C PHE A 61 17.60 -9.47 -1.81
N THR A 62 18.47 -8.66 -2.42
CA THR A 62 18.07 -7.61 -3.38
C THR A 62 17.33 -8.20 -4.57
N ALA A 63 17.82 -9.31 -5.14
CA ALA A 63 17.15 -10.01 -6.23
C ALA A 63 15.77 -10.55 -5.81
N CYS A 64 15.64 -11.04 -4.57
CA CYS A 64 14.35 -11.44 -4.00
C CYS A 64 13.39 -10.25 -3.92
N ILE A 65 13.82 -9.12 -3.34
CA ILE A 65 13.00 -7.89 -3.23
C ILE A 65 12.50 -7.47 -4.61
N ARG A 66 13.40 -7.34 -5.60
CA ARG A 66 13.04 -6.93 -6.96
C ARG A 66 12.02 -7.87 -7.60
N ARG A 67 12.22 -9.18 -7.45
CA ARG A 67 11.32 -10.20 -8.01
C ARG A 67 9.93 -10.12 -7.39
N GLU A 68 9.84 -10.10 -6.05
CA GLU A 68 8.56 -10.05 -5.35
C GLU A 68 7.86 -8.70 -5.59
N ALA A 69 8.62 -7.61 -5.67
CA ALA A 69 8.10 -6.29 -5.99
C ALA A 69 7.45 -6.25 -7.37
N GLN A 70 8.16 -6.76 -8.39
CA GLN A 70 7.65 -6.86 -9.74
C GLN A 70 6.39 -7.73 -9.81
N ALA A 71 6.39 -8.88 -9.13
CA ALA A 71 5.25 -9.80 -9.10
C ALA A 71 4.00 -9.17 -8.46
N LEU A 72 4.19 -8.39 -7.38
CA LEU A 72 3.11 -7.66 -6.72
C LEU A 72 2.55 -6.54 -7.63
N THR A 73 3.42 -5.71 -8.20
CA THR A 73 3.03 -4.64 -9.12
C THR A 73 2.26 -5.20 -10.32
N GLU A 74 2.74 -6.29 -10.92
CA GLU A 74 2.07 -6.94 -12.03
C GLU A 74 0.70 -7.50 -11.64
N ALA A 75 0.57 -8.11 -10.45
CA ALA A 75 -0.70 -8.61 -9.95
C ALA A 75 -1.73 -7.47 -9.76
N VAL A 76 -1.31 -6.33 -9.21
CA VAL A 76 -2.18 -5.15 -9.04
C VAL A 76 -2.61 -4.58 -10.38
N ARG A 77 -1.67 -4.39 -11.32
CA ARG A 77 -1.96 -3.87 -12.67
C ARG A 77 -2.88 -4.80 -13.46
N ALA A 78 -2.65 -6.11 -13.40
CA ALA A 78 -3.51 -7.09 -14.06
C ALA A 78 -4.93 -7.13 -13.46
N GLY A 79 -5.07 -6.84 -12.16
CA GLY A 79 -6.36 -6.70 -11.48
C GLY A 79 -7.12 -5.45 -11.92
N ALA A 80 -6.43 -4.32 -12.04
CA ALA A 80 -6.99 -3.03 -12.45
C ALA A 80 -7.17 -2.95 -13.98
N ARG A 81 -8.18 -3.67 -14.49
CA ARG A 81 -8.46 -3.78 -15.93
C ARG A 81 -8.81 -2.42 -16.55
N PRO A 82 -8.06 -1.96 -17.57
CA PRO A 82 -8.40 -0.73 -18.28
C PRO A 82 -9.79 -0.80 -18.92
N GLY A 83 -10.49 0.34 -18.95
CA GLY A 83 -11.80 0.48 -19.60
C GLY A 83 -13.02 0.15 -18.71
N LEU A 84 -12.79 -0.23 -17.45
CA LEU A 84 -13.85 -0.22 -16.44
C LEU A 84 -13.94 1.16 -15.76
N PRO A 85 -15.10 1.53 -15.19
CA PRO A 85 -15.18 2.69 -14.30
C PRO A 85 -14.15 2.63 -13.16
N ALA A 86 -13.64 3.78 -12.74
CA ALA A 86 -12.49 3.83 -11.83
C ALA A 86 -12.73 3.15 -10.46
N ASP A 87 -13.95 3.19 -9.93
CA ASP A 87 -14.35 2.47 -8.71
C ASP A 87 -14.16 0.95 -8.85
N ARG A 88 -14.52 0.41 -10.02
CA ARG A 88 -14.38 -1.02 -10.37
C ARG A 88 -12.92 -1.40 -10.60
N GLN A 89 -12.13 -0.51 -11.20
CA GLN A 89 -10.69 -0.71 -11.35
C GLN A 89 -10.01 -0.76 -9.97
N LEU A 90 -10.33 0.18 -9.09
CA LEU A 90 -9.78 0.22 -7.74
C LEU A 90 -10.19 -1.02 -6.93
N TRP A 91 -11.48 -1.40 -6.96
CA TRP A 91 -11.97 -2.63 -6.33
C TRP A 91 -11.20 -3.87 -6.78
N SER A 92 -11.00 -4.01 -8.08
CA SER A 92 -10.34 -5.19 -8.66
C SER A 92 -8.84 -5.20 -8.37
N GLY A 93 -8.19 -4.03 -8.40
CA GLY A 93 -6.79 -3.86 -8.00
C GLY A 93 -6.56 -4.21 -6.53
N LEU A 94 -7.39 -3.70 -5.62
CA LEU A 94 -7.33 -4.03 -4.18
C LEU A 94 -7.58 -5.52 -3.93
N THR A 95 -8.58 -6.11 -4.59
CA THR A 95 -8.84 -7.55 -4.47
C THR A 95 -7.64 -8.37 -4.94
N ALA A 96 -6.99 -7.97 -6.04
CA ALA A 96 -5.79 -8.63 -6.54
C ALA A 96 -4.60 -8.46 -5.59
N PHE A 97 -4.40 -7.27 -5.03
CA PHE A 97 -3.39 -6.98 -4.02
C PHE A 97 -3.54 -7.92 -2.80
N PHE A 98 -4.69 -7.91 -2.12
CA PHE A 98 -4.90 -8.75 -0.94
C PHE A 98 -4.84 -10.25 -1.26
N ALA A 99 -5.31 -10.66 -2.45
CA ALA A 99 -5.22 -12.06 -2.87
C ALA A 99 -3.79 -12.48 -3.20
N HIS A 100 -2.93 -11.56 -3.64
CA HIS A 100 -1.52 -11.82 -3.88
C HIS A 100 -0.77 -11.97 -2.57
N THR A 101 -0.90 -11.01 -1.65
CA THR A 101 -0.19 -11.04 -0.36
C THR A 101 -0.58 -12.26 0.48
N ALA A 102 -1.86 -12.65 0.48
CA ALA A 102 -2.33 -13.86 1.17
C ALA A 102 -1.80 -15.17 0.55
N ARG A 103 -1.57 -15.22 -0.76
CA ARG A 103 -1.01 -16.41 -1.45
C ARG A 103 0.50 -16.50 -1.35
N HIS A 104 1.17 -15.37 -1.15
CA HIS A 104 2.63 -15.25 -1.11
C HIS A 104 3.09 -14.59 0.20
N PRO A 105 2.80 -15.18 1.39
CA PRO A 105 3.10 -14.55 2.67
C PRO A 105 4.61 -14.36 2.90
N ASP A 106 5.44 -15.30 2.44
CA ASP A 106 6.91 -15.17 2.55
C ASP A 106 7.43 -14.01 1.69
N GLY A 107 6.89 -13.83 0.48
CA GLY A 107 7.23 -12.70 -0.40
C GLY A 107 6.76 -11.36 0.18
N TRP A 108 5.56 -11.33 0.74
CA TRP A 108 5.05 -10.16 1.48
C TRP A 108 5.95 -9.81 2.68
N ALA A 109 6.38 -10.80 3.46
CA ALA A 109 7.28 -10.58 4.58
C ALA A 109 8.65 -10.00 4.14
N VAL A 110 9.20 -10.48 3.02
CA VAL A 110 10.42 -9.93 2.42
C VAL A 110 10.26 -8.44 2.10
N LEU A 111 9.17 -8.07 1.43
CA LEU A 111 8.90 -6.68 1.01
C LEU A 111 8.56 -5.76 2.20
N HIS A 112 7.68 -6.19 3.09
CA HIS A 112 7.05 -5.29 4.06
C HIS A 112 7.76 -5.26 5.42
N LEU A 113 8.28 -6.41 5.89
CA LEU A 113 8.84 -6.53 7.24
C LEU A 113 10.38 -6.39 7.26
N GLN A 114 11.05 -6.94 6.24
CA GLN A 114 12.51 -7.11 6.25
C GLN A 114 13.26 -6.01 5.49
N ALA A 115 12.74 -5.56 4.36
CA ALA A 115 13.40 -4.51 3.56
C ALA A 115 13.38 -3.13 4.25
N ARG A 116 12.38 -2.85 5.09
CA ARG A 116 12.27 -1.57 5.82
C ARG A 116 13.23 -1.44 7.01
N THR A 117 13.80 -2.56 7.47
CA THR A 117 14.55 -2.65 8.73
C THR A 117 16.05 -2.89 8.55
N HIS A 118 16.52 -3.19 7.33
CA HIS A 118 17.86 -3.78 7.13
C HIS A 118 18.76 -3.11 6.09
N GLY A 119 18.76 -1.76 6.00
CA GLY A 119 19.77 -0.99 5.28
C GLY A 119 19.22 -0.14 4.12
N GLU A 120 19.95 0.93 3.75
CA GLU A 120 19.48 1.94 2.78
C GLU A 120 19.20 1.35 1.39
N VAL A 121 20.00 0.39 0.94
CA VAL A 121 19.87 -0.21 -0.40
C VAL A 121 18.55 -0.97 -0.55
N PHE A 122 18.17 -1.79 0.44
CA PHE A 122 16.91 -2.55 0.40
C PHE A 122 15.70 -1.63 0.53
N ALA A 123 15.81 -0.60 1.37
CA ALA A 123 14.78 0.42 1.53
C ALA A 123 14.54 1.18 0.21
N ALA A 124 15.59 1.49 -0.55
CA ALA A 124 15.48 2.17 -1.83
C ALA A 124 14.71 1.34 -2.88
N GLU A 125 14.97 0.02 -2.96
CA GLU A 125 14.25 -0.87 -3.87
C GLU A 125 12.75 -0.93 -3.56
N VAL A 126 12.38 -1.07 -2.28
CA VAL A 126 10.98 -1.07 -1.86
C VAL A 126 10.33 0.30 -2.03
N ALA A 127 11.07 1.38 -1.76
CA ALA A 127 10.58 2.73 -1.98
C ALA A 127 10.29 3.00 -3.47
N ALA A 128 11.14 2.51 -4.37
CA ALA A 128 10.94 2.63 -5.81
C ALA A 128 9.66 1.88 -6.27
N MET A 129 9.47 0.63 -5.81
CA MET A 129 8.23 -0.12 -6.05
C MET A 129 7.00 0.65 -5.52
N ARG A 130 7.08 1.13 -4.27
CA ARG A 130 5.97 1.83 -3.63
C ARG A 130 5.62 3.11 -4.39
N ALA A 131 6.60 3.87 -4.83
CA ALA A 131 6.40 5.05 -5.66
C ALA A 131 5.70 4.72 -7.00
N GLU A 132 6.04 3.59 -7.62
CA GLU A 132 5.37 3.13 -8.85
C GLU A 132 3.89 2.82 -8.61
N ILE A 133 3.57 2.12 -7.51
CA ILE A 133 2.19 1.78 -7.14
C ILE A 133 1.40 3.06 -6.80
N VAL A 134 1.99 3.98 -6.01
CA VAL A 134 1.37 5.27 -5.69
C VAL A 134 1.07 6.06 -6.96
N ALA A 135 2.04 6.19 -7.87
CA ALA A 135 1.83 6.89 -9.13
C ALA A 135 0.71 6.25 -9.97
N PHE A 136 0.65 4.92 -10.02
CA PHE A 136 -0.43 4.20 -10.69
C PHE A 136 -1.81 4.50 -10.08
N VAL A 137 -1.93 4.47 -8.75
CA VAL A 137 -3.16 4.78 -8.03
C VAL A 137 -3.56 6.24 -8.20
N THR A 138 -2.62 7.19 -8.17
CA THR A 138 -2.86 8.61 -8.45
C THR A 138 -3.50 8.80 -9.82
N GLN A 139 -2.98 8.13 -10.86
CA GLN A 139 -3.56 8.21 -12.21
C GLN A 139 -4.97 7.63 -12.27
N LEU A 140 -5.26 6.55 -11.54
CA LEU A 140 -6.61 5.99 -11.46
C LEU A 140 -7.59 6.97 -10.80
N ILE A 141 -7.19 7.62 -9.71
CA ILE A 141 -8.03 8.61 -9.01
C ILE A 141 -8.30 9.83 -9.91
N LEU A 142 -7.28 10.33 -10.62
CA LEU A 142 -7.43 11.43 -11.59
C LEU A 142 -8.37 11.06 -12.74
N ALA A 143 -8.29 9.82 -13.25
CA ALA A 143 -9.21 9.35 -14.28
C ALA A 143 -10.67 9.30 -13.77
N ALA A 144 -10.87 8.82 -12.54
CA ALA A 144 -12.18 8.80 -11.87
C ALA A 144 -12.81 10.19 -11.79
N ALA A 145 -12.02 11.18 -11.35
CA ALA A 145 -12.48 12.56 -11.18
C ALA A 145 -12.95 13.18 -12.50
N ARG A 146 -12.21 12.92 -13.60
CA ARG A 146 -12.56 13.38 -14.95
C ARG A 146 -13.85 12.72 -15.47
N GLU A 147 -13.99 11.41 -15.30
CA GLU A 147 -15.19 10.66 -15.71
C GLU A 147 -16.46 11.15 -14.99
N ALA A 148 -16.34 11.58 -13.74
CA ALA A 148 -17.45 12.12 -12.97
C ALA A 148 -17.93 13.51 -13.41
N HIS A 149 -17.32 14.11 -14.46
CA HIS A 149 -17.60 15.48 -14.93
C HIS A 149 -17.55 16.53 -13.81
N ARG A 150 -16.74 16.31 -12.78
CA ARG A 150 -16.53 17.27 -11.70
C ARG A 150 -15.26 18.07 -11.95
N ASP A 151 -15.35 19.36 -11.68
CA ASP A 151 -14.33 20.36 -11.97
C ASP A 151 -12.95 19.88 -11.45
N PRO A 152 -11.96 19.66 -12.34
CA PRO A 152 -10.72 18.98 -12.01
C PRO A 152 -9.68 19.92 -11.37
N ASP A 153 -10.10 20.93 -10.61
CA ASP A 153 -9.17 21.83 -9.91
C ASP A 153 -8.71 21.24 -8.56
N LEU A 154 -8.75 19.92 -8.42
CA LEU A 154 -8.05 19.22 -7.33
C LEU A 154 -6.55 19.29 -7.60
N PRO A 155 -5.76 19.95 -6.72
CA PRO A 155 -4.32 20.02 -6.87
C PRO A 155 -3.73 18.59 -6.94
N GLU A 156 -2.85 18.32 -7.90
CA GLU A 156 -2.19 17.01 -8.05
C GLU A 156 -1.55 16.51 -6.75
N ARG A 157 -1.09 17.44 -5.91
CA ARG A 157 -0.53 17.18 -4.58
C ARG A 157 -1.55 16.54 -3.63
N GLU A 158 -2.81 16.98 -3.65
CA GLU A 158 -3.87 16.41 -2.82
C GLU A 158 -4.22 14.99 -3.26
N VAL A 159 -4.34 14.78 -4.58
CA VAL A 159 -4.61 13.45 -5.14
C VAL A 159 -3.49 12.47 -4.85
N SER A 160 -2.23 12.92 -4.96
CA SER A 160 -1.07 12.11 -4.60
C SER A 160 -1.05 11.77 -3.11
N GLY A 161 -1.44 12.71 -2.24
CA GLY A 161 -1.60 12.46 -0.80
C GLY A 161 -2.69 11.42 -0.49
N LEU A 162 -3.79 11.41 -1.24
CA LEU A 162 -4.84 10.39 -1.12
C LEU A 162 -4.34 9.01 -1.57
N ALA A 163 -3.61 8.95 -2.68
CA ALA A 163 -3.00 7.71 -3.16
C ALA A 163 -2.00 7.16 -2.12
N GLU A 164 -1.17 8.01 -1.53
CA GLU A 164 -0.25 7.68 -0.43
C GLU A 164 -0.99 7.07 0.77
N ALA A 165 -2.07 7.73 1.23
CA ALA A 165 -2.88 7.26 2.34
C ALA A 165 -3.57 5.91 2.03
N LEU A 166 -4.10 5.76 0.82
CA LEU A 166 -4.75 4.54 0.37
C LEU A 166 -3.78 3.36 0.29
N VAL A 167 -2.58 3.58 -0.25
CA VAL A 167 -1.52 2.56 -0.31
C VAL A 167 -1.08 2.16 1.09
N GLY A 168 -0.82 3.12 1.98
CA GLY A 168 -0.46 2.83 3.37
C GLY A 168 -1.56 2.07 4.14
N ALA A 169 -2.82 2.43 3.93
CA ALA A 169 -3.96 1.72 4.54
C ALA A 169 -4.10 0.28 3.98
N ALA A 170 -3.85 0.08 2.68
CA ALA A 170 -3.83 -1.25 2.08
C ALA A 170 -2.72 -2.14 2.66
N GLU A 171 -1.50 -1.60 2.77
CA GLU A 171 -0.36 -2.29 3.38
C GLU A 171 -0.68 -2.71 4.83
N SER A 172 -1.16 -1.78 5.66
CA SER A 172 -1.49 -2.06 7.06
C SER A 172 -2.63 -3.09 7.20
N LEU A 173 -3.65 -3.01 6.33
CA LEU A 173 -4.75 -3.96 6.37
C LEU A 173 -4.34 -5.35 5.87
N ALA A 174 -3.36 -5.43 4.96
CA ALA A 174 -2.83 -6.70 4.48
C ALA A 174 -2.06 -7.43 5.59
N ASP A 175 -1.26 -6.70 6.38
CA ASP A 175 -0.59 -7.27 7.56
C ASP A 175 -1.60 -7.87 8.54
N TRP A 176 -2.63 -7.08 8.89
CA TRP A 176 -3.69 -7.55 9.78
C TRP A 176 -4.42 -8.77 9.20
N ALA A 177 -4.80 -8.73 7.92
CA ALA A 177 -5.55 -9.81 7.27
C ALA A 177 -4.71 -11.10 7.19
N ASN A 178 -3.42 -11.00 6.87
CA ASN A 178 -2.53 -12.16 6.77
C ASN A 178 -2.24 -12.79 8.14
N ALA A 179 -2.29 -12.00 9.22
CA ALA A 179 -2.13 -12.50 10.58
C ALA A 179 -3.45 -13.00 11.22
N THR A 180 -4.61 -12.69 10.64
CA THR A 180 -5.92 -12.97 11.24
C THR A 180 -6.55 -14.24 10.65
N PRO A 181 -6.74 -15.32 11.44
CA PRO A 181 -7.38 -16.54 10.95
C PRO A 181 -8.78 -16.29 10.41
N GLY A 182 -9.05 -16.75 9.19
CA GLY A 182 -10.36 -16.64 8.55
C GLY A 182 -10.65 -15.31 7.86
N ALA A 183 -9.76 -14.31 7.95
CA ALA A 183 -9.87 -13.11 7.14
C ALA A 183 -9.65 -13.43 5.65
N THR A 184 -10.51 -12.91 4.79
CA THR A 184 -10.40 -13.11 3.33
C THR A 184 -9.93 -11.85 2.61
N ALA A 185 -9.21 -12.03 1.51
CA ALA A 185 -8.78 -10.93 0.64
C ALA A 185 -9.95 -10.03 0.20
N ARG A 186 -11.12 -10.62 -0.07
CA ARG A 186 -12.32 -9.88 -0.45
C ARG A 186 -12.87 -9.03 0.70
N GLN A 187 -12.87 -9.56 1.93
CA GLN A 187 -13.30 -8.79 3.10
C GLN A 187 -12.35 -7.61 3.36
N ALA A 188 -11.03 -7.82 3.28
CA ALA A 188 -10.05 -6.75 3.40
C ALA A 188 -10.26 -5.66 2.32
N ALA A 189 -10.45 -6.06 1.06
CA ALA A 189 -10.76 -5.14 -0.03
C ALA A 189 -12.05 -4.34 0.23
N ALA A 190 -13.11 -4.99 0.72
CA ALA A 190 -14.36 -4.33 1.06
C ALA A 190 -14.22 -3.34 2.22
N THR A 191 -13.50 -3.70 3.27
CA THR A 191 -13.23 -2.79 4.39
C THR A 191 -12.51 -1.54 3.92
N LEU A 192 -11.45 -1.69 3.11
CA LEU A 192 -10.69 -0.55 2.62
C LEU A 192 -11.51 0.30 1.64
N MET A 193 -12.30 -0.32 0.77
CA MET A 193 -13.19 0.40 -0.13
C MET A 193 -14.25 1.19 0.65
N ASN A 194 -14.88 0.62 1.68
CA ASN A 194 -15.85 1.35 2.49
C ASN A 194 -15.22 2.55 3.20
N PHE A 195 -13.99 2.41 3.69
CA PHE A 195 -13.26 3.48 4.35
C PHE A 195 -12.82 4.58 3.35
N ALA A 196 -12.13 4.20 2.28
CA ALA A 196 -11.57 5.12 1.31
C ALA A 196 -12.64 5.78 0.44
N TRP A 197 -13.70 5.06 0.06
CA TRP A 197 -14.75 5.56 -0.82
C TRP A 197 -15.69 6.54 -0.12
N ALA A 198 -15.93 6.37 1.20
CA ALA A 198 -16.68 7.37 1.96
C ALA A 198 -15.93 8.72 2.04
N GLY A 199 -14.60 8.68 2.21
CA GLY A 199 -13.75 9.89 2.21
C GLY A 199 -13.59 10.51 0.82
N LEU A 200 -13.32 9.69 -0.20
CA LEU A 200 -13.22 10.11 -1.60
C LEU A 200 -14.55 10.66 -2.11
N GLY A 201 -15.69 10.08 -1.72
CA GLY A 201 -17.02 10.58 -2.09
C GLY A 201 -17.25 12.03 -1.66
N ASN A 202 -16.89 12.35 -0.42
CA ASN A 202 -17.00 13.71 0.12
C ASN A 202 -16.02 14.68 -0.55
N LEU A 203 -14.76 14.28 -0.74
CA LEU A 203 -13.76 15.07 -1.46
C LEU A 203 -14.17 15.33 -2.92
N MET A 204 -14.68 14.31 -3.61
CA MET A 204 -15.21 14.44 -4.96
C MET A 204 -16.42 15.40 -5.01
N THR A 205 -17.17 15.59 -3.92
CA THR A 205 -18.25 16.60 -3.82
C THR A 205 -17.77 18.00 -3.42
N GLY A 206 -16.47 18.21 -3.19
CA GLY A 206 -15.92 19.45 -2.67
C GLY A 206 -16.13 19.65 -1.15
N ALA A 207 -16.62 18.61 -0.46
CA ALA A 207 -16.80 18.63 0.99
C ALA A 207 -15.48 18.18 1.65
N VAL A 208 -14.67 19.16 2.06
CA VAL A 208 -13.51 18.92 2.91
C VAL A 208 -14.01 18.80 4.35
N TRP A 209 -13.58 17.74 5.05
CA TRP A 209 -13.87 17.63 6.47
C TRP A 209 -13.12 18.74 7.22
N SER A 210 -13.87 19.51 8.01
CA SER A 210 -13.33 20.49 8.96
C SER A 210 -13.74 20.07 10.37
N PRO A 211 -12.87 20.24 11.38
CA PRO A 211 -13.28 20.06 12.76
C PRO A 211 -14.44 21.04 13.07
N PRO A 212 -15.44 20.63 13.85
CA PRO A 212 -16.45 21.57 14.32
C PRO A 212 -15.74 22.69 15.09
N GLU A 213 -16.06 23.95 14.78
CA GLU A 213 -15.53 25.11 15.51
C GLU A 213 -15.87 24.93 17.00
N GLU A 214 -14.86 24.99 17.87
CA GLU A 214 -15.11 25.06 19.31
C GLU A 214 -15.94 26.31 19.56
N GLU A 215 -17.22 26.15 19.95
CA GLU A 215 -18.04 27.24 20.46
C GLU A 215 -17.27 27.86 21.63
N GLY A 216 -16.61 28.99 21.34
CA GLY A 216 -15.93 29.80 22.34
C GLY A 216 -16.93 30.14 23.43
N GLY A 217 -16.60 29.74 24.66
CA GLY A 217 -17.34 30.12 25.84
C GLY A 217 -17.49 31.64 25.90
N ASP A 218 -18.69 32.10 25.61
CA ASP A 218 -19.16 33.43 25.96
C ASP A 218 -19.30 33.50 27.49
N ALA A 219 -18.17 33.73 28.17
CA ALA A 219 -18.16 34.24 29.52
C ALA A 219 -18.26 35.76 29.40
N GLY A 220 -19.50 36.23 29.49
CA GLY A 220 -19.94 37.59 29.21
C GLY A 220 -19.07 38.70 29.78
N ASP A 221 -18.71 39.63 28.90
CA ASP A 221 -18.36 40.99 29.25
C ASP A 221 -19.63 41.85 29.06
N GLY A 222 -20.45 41.90 30.11
CA GLY A 222 -21.67 42.69 30.15
C GLY A 222 -21.39 44.15 30.45
N ASP A 223 -21.04 44.92 29.42
CA ASP A 223 -21.07 46.39 29.45
C ASP A 223 -22.50 46.88 29.12
N GLU A 224 -23.35 47.06 30.14
CA GLU A 224 -24.66 47.72 30.01
C GLU A 224 -24.50 49.26 30.07
N GLY A 225 -24.12 49.85 28.93
CA GLY A 225 -24.33 51.28 28.65
C GLY A 225 -25.71 51.52 27.97
N GLY A 226 -26.68 52.01 28.73
CA GLY A 226 -28.11 52.05 28.35
C GLY A 226 -28.54 53.01 27.23
N PRO A 227 -29.86 53.08 26.92
CA PRO A 227 -30.40 54.12 26.05
C PRO A 227 -31.38 55.09 26.75
N ARG A 228 -31.25 56.35 26.35
CA ARG A 228 -32.16 57.47 26.66
C ARG A 228 -33.56 57.22 26.09
N GLN A 229 -34.60 57.49 26.87
CA GLN A 229 -35.95 57.81 26.36
C GLN A 229 -36.39 59.19 26.83
N ALA A 230 -36.77 60.03 25.88
CA ALA A 230 -37.44 61.30 26.08
C ALA A 230 -38.92 61.13 25.71
N GLY A 231 -39.84 61.61 26.56
CA GLY A 231 -41.28 61.51 26.28
C GLY A 231 -42.19 62.03 27.39
N ARG A 232 -42.23 63.35 27.55
CA ARG A 232 -43.30 64.22 28.10
C ARG A 232 -44.57 63.57 28.69
N THR A 233 -44.94 64.01 29.91
CA THR A 233 -46.31 64.47 30.25
C THR A 233 -46.26 65.55 31.34
N SER A 234 -47.26 66.44 31.29
CA SER A 234 -47.36 67.79 31.88
C SER A 234 -48.04 67.78 33.29
N PRO A 235 -48.60 68.91 33.80
CA PRO A 235 -48.10 69.80 34.87
C PRO A 235 -48.88 69.68 36.22
N VAL A 236 -48.84 70.73 37.05
CA VAL A 236 -49.53 71.03 38.35
C VAL A 236 -48.58 70.87 39.55
N ARG A 237 -48.30 71.86 40.40
CA ARG A 237 -48.91 73.15 40.76
C ARG A 237 -47.83 74.09 41.30
#